data_AF-A0A7S2J5P8-F1
#
_entry.id   AF-A0A7S2J5P8-F1
#
_cell.length_a   1.000
_cell.length_b   1.000
_cell.length_c   1.000
_cell.angle_alpha   90.00
_cell.angle_beta   90.00
_cell.angle_gamma   90.00
#
_symmetry.space_group_name_H-M   'P 1'
#
loop_
_entity.id
_entity.type
_entity.pdbx_description
1 polymer ?
#
loop_
_entity_poly.entity_id
_entity_poly.type
_entity_poly.pdbx_seq_one_letter_code
_entity_poly.pdbx_strand_id
1 'polypeptide(L)'
;LTPRTLAVVALLNLVDCINMNLLTPYAADMVGSMLGKDPTSPEVLRNVGLLIGAYNISEMIFSPGWGRLSDRFGRRPVILVSLGLAALVPIAFGMSQSFVM
;
A
#
# COMPACT_ATOMS: atom_id res chain seq x y z
N LEU A 1 19.90 -7.23 -17.51
CA LEU A 1 18.45 -7.43 -17.30
C LEU A 1 17.84 -7.84 -18.63
N THR A 2 17.23 -9.02 -18.72
CA THR A 2 16.52 -9.42 -19.94
C THR A 2 15.24 -8.59 -20.10
N PRO A 3 14.79 -8.30 -21.33
CA PRO A 3 13.59 -7.48 -21.58
C PRO A 3 12.34 -8.02 -20.89
N ARG A 4 12.24 -9.34 -20.74
CA ARG A 4 11.17 -10.03 -19.99
C ARG A 4 11.14 -9.64 -18.51
N THR A 5 12.30 -9.45 -17.88
CA THR A 5 12.38 -9.07 -16.47
C THR A 5 11.96 -7.62 -16.26
N LEU A 6 12.29 -6.73 -17.20
CA LEU A 6 11.85 -5.34 -17.17
C LEU A 6 10.33 -5.23 -17.36
N ALA A 7 9.75 -6.01 -18.27
CA ALA A 7 8.30 -6.06 -18.47
C ALA A 7 7.56 -6.49 -17.19
N VAL A 8 8.05 -7.52 -16.50
CA VAL A 8 7.45 -7.97 -15.22
C VAL A 8 7.52 -6.88 -14.16
N VAL A 9 8.68 -6.23 -13.98
CA VAL A 9 8.83 -5.14 -12.98
C VAL A 9 7.95 -3.94 -13.35
N ALA A 10 7.82 -3.61 -14.64
CA ALA A 10 6.94 -2.53 -15.09
C ALA A 10 5.47 -2.84 -14.80
N LEU A 11 5.01 -4.07 -15.03
CA LEU A 11 3.66 -4.49 -14.67
C LEU A 11 3.41 -4.43 -13.16
N LEU A 12 4.39 -4.83 -12.36
CA LEU A 12 4.31 -4.74 -10.90
C LEU A 12 4.19 -3.29 -10.42
N ASN A 13 4.99 -2.37 -10.97
CA ASN A 13 4.88 -0.95 -10.66
C ASN A 13 3.53 -0.37 -11.12
N LEU A 14 2.95 -0.87 -12.21
CA LEU A 14 1.65 -0.43 -12.68
C LEU A 14 0.54 -0.83 -11.69
N VAL A 15 0.59 -2.05 -11.16
CA VAL A 15 -0.33 -2.52 -10.10
C VAL A 15 -0.19 -1.64 -8.86
N ASP A 16 1.03 -1.30 -8.48
CA ASP A 16 1.29 -0.46 -7.31
C ASP A 16 0.76 0.98 -7.48
N CYS A 17 0.94 1.57 -8.66
CA CYS A 17 0.33 2.84 -9.01
C CYS A 17 -1.20 2.81 -8.89
N ILE A 18 -1.84 1.72 -9.33
CA ILE A 18 -3.30 1.57 -9.18
C ILE A 18 -3.68 1.52 -7.70
N ASN A 19 -2.97 0.71 -6.89
CA ASN A 19 -3.25 0.59 -5.46
C ASN A 19 -3.12 1.93 -4.72
N MET A 20 -2.06 2.69 -4.96
CA MET A 20 -1.87 4.01 -4.33
C MET A 20 -2.95 5.03 -4.71
N ASN A 21 -3.38 5.02 -5.98
CA ASN A 21 -4.45 5.92 -6.44
C ASN A 21 -5.82 5.53 -5.87
N LEU A 22 -6.05 4.23 -5.63
CA LEU A 22 -7.30 3.74 -5.02
C LEU A 22 -7.32 3.94 -3.50
N LEU A 23 -6.15 3.86 -2.84
CA LEU A 23 -6.03 3.98 -1.39
C LEU A 23 -6.46 5.34 -0.86
N THR A 24 -6.16 6.42 -1.59
CA THR A 24 -6.48 7.78 -1.14
C THR A 24 -7.99 8.04 -0.98
N PRO A 25 -8.84 7.81 -2.00
CA PRO A 25 -10.29 7.94 -1.83
C PRO A 25 -10.86 6.87 -0.90
N TYR A 26 -10.30 5.66 -0.89
CA TYR A 26 -10.74 4.59 0.02
C TYR A 26 -10.51 4.96 1.49
N ALA A 27 -9.34 5.51 1.84
CA ALA A 27 -9.05 5.95 3.19
C ALA A 27 -9.98 7.09 3.63
N ALA A 28 -10.32 8.00 2.72
CA ALA A 28 -11.28 9.07 2.99
C ALA A 28 -12.70 8.55 3.24
N ASP A 29 -13.17 7.60 2.43
CA ASP A 29 -14.49 6.98 2.59
C ASP A 29 -14.57 6.09 3.85
N MET A 30 -13.49 5.39 4.18
CA MET A 30 -13.38 4.60 5.40
C MET A 30 -13.45 5.49 6.66
N VAL A 31 -12.70 6.60 6.69
CA VAL A 31 -12.74 7.52 7.83
C VAL A 31 -14.08 8.27 7.91
N GLY A 32 -14.68 8.61 6.76
CA GLY A 32 -16.01 9.24 6.68
C GLY A 32 -17.12 8.33 7.22
N SER A 33 -17.16 7.07 6.76
CA SER A 33 -18.11 6.06 7.25
C SER A 33 -17.94 5.74 8.73
N MET A 34 -16.70 5.77 9.25
CA MET A 34 -16.43 5.56 10.68
C MET A 34 -16.81 6.75 11.57
N LEU A 35 -16.73 7.98 11.06
CA LEU A 35 -17.11 9.19 11.80
C LEU A 35 -18.59 9.57 11.65
N GLY A 36 -19.35 8.85 10.80
CA GLY A 36 -20.74 9.16 10.47
C GLY A 36 -20.92 10.56 9.88
N LYS A 37 -19.86 11.10 9.27
CA LYS A 37 -19.76 12.47 8.75
C LYS A 37 -19.41 12.42 7.27
N ASP A 38 -19.77 13.48 6.55
CA ASP A 38 -19.40 13.59 5.14
C ASP A 38 -17.87 13.48 4.95
N PRO A 39 -17.41 12.75 3.90
CA PRO A 39 -16.00 12.54 3.60
C PRO A 39 -15.20 13.84 3.43
N THR A 40 -15.90 14.95 3.14
CA THR A 40 -15.34 16.28 2.90
C THR A 40 -15.23 17.13 4.18
N SER A 41 -15.63 16.60 5.33
CA SER A 41 -15.53 17.33 6.59
C SER A 41 -14.05 17.58 6.97
N PRO A 42 -13.70 18.75 7.54
CA PRO A 42 -12.31 19.10 7.86
C PRO A 42 -11.63 18.11 8.83
N GLU A 43 -12.42 17.48 9.70
CA GLU A 43 -11.94 16.50 10.69
C GLU A 43 -11.54 15.17 10.04
N VAL A 44 -12.33 14.68 9.07
CA VAL A 44 -12.00 13.49 8.27
C VAL A 44 -10.70 13.72 7.51
N LEU A 45 -10.59 14.88 6.84
CA LEU A 45 -9.41 15.22 6.04
C LEU A 45 -8.12 15.28 6.87
N ARG A 46 -8.20 15.80 8.11
CA ARG A 46 -7.06 15.85 9.03
C ARG A 46 -6.60 14.44 9.44
N ASN A 47 -7.54 13.55 9.76
CA ASN A 47 -7.23 12.18 10.15
C ASN A 47 -6.67 11.37 8.99
N VAL A 48 -7.24 11.52 7.79
CA VAL A 48 -6.73 10.91 6.55
C VAL A 48 -5.33 11.42 6.25
N GLY A 49 -5.07 12.73 6.38
CA GLY A 49 -3.74 13.30 6.20
C GLY A 49 -2.69 12.74 7.16
N LEU A 50 -3.05 12.54 8.44
CA LEU A 50 -2.18 11.89 9.42
C LEU A 50 -1.91 10.42 9.10
N LEU A 51 -2.93 9.67 8.67
CA LEU A 51 -2.79 8.26 8.25
C LEU A 51 -1.86 8.13 7.04
N ILE A 52 -2.07 8.95 6.01
CA ILE A 52 -1.21 8.98 4.82
C ILE A 52 0.21 9.41 5.19
N GLY A 53 0.37 10.39 6.09
CA GLY A 53 1.68 10.80 6.59
C GLY A 53 2.43 9.67 7.30
N ALA A 54 1.76 8.95 8.20
CA ALA A 54 2.34 7.80 8.90
C ALA A 54 2.69 6.65 7.94
N TYR A 55 1.85 6.42 6.92
CA TYR A 55 2.11 5.46 5.86
C TYR A 55 3.41 5.80 5.10
N ASN A 56 3.56 7.03 4.62
CA ASN A 56 4.75 7.46 3.88
C ASN A 56 6.04 7.41 4.73
N ILE A 57 5.97 7.76 6.02
CA ILE A 57 7.12 7.64 6.93
C ILE A 57 7.53 6.17 7.09
N SER A 58 6.56 5.29 7.26
CA SER A 58 6.81 3.85 7.34
C SER A 58 7.46 3.34 6.04
N GLU A 59 6.89 3.70 4.89
CA GLU A 59 7.44 3.34 3.59
C GLU A 59 8.88 3.83 3.41
N MET A 60 9.19 5.06 3.83
CA MET A 60 10.54 5.62 3.76
C MET A 60 11.56 4.82 4.57
N ILE A 61 11.16 4.31 5.74
CA ILE A 61 12.04 3.50 6.60
C ILE A 61 12.21 2.09 6.04
N PHE A 62 11.13 1.47 5.54
CA PHE A 62 11.14 0.09 5.07
C PHE A 62 11.69 -0.08 3.64
N SER A 63 11.55 0.94 2.78
CA SER A 63 12.01 0.93 1.38
C SER A 63 13.50 0.54 1.22
N PRO A 64 14.47 1.18 1.91
CA PRO A 64 15.88 0.77 1.83
C PRO A 64 16.16 -0.59 2.48
N GLY A 65 15.33 -1.00 3.46
CA GLY A 65 15.42 -2.32 4.10
C GLY A 65 15.13 -3.46 3.12
N TRP A 66 14.02 -3.35 2.38
CA TRP A 66 13.64 -4.31 1.35
C TRP A 66 14.58 -4.31 0.15
N GLY A 67 15.12 -3.15 -0.23
CA GLY A 67 16.14 -3.04 -1.28
C GLY A 67 17.41 -3.85 -0.96
N ARG A 68 17.98 -3.66 0.24
CA ARG A 68 19.16 -4.42 0.69
C ARG A 68 18.88 -5.91 0.84
N LEU A 69 17.67 -6.28 1.26
CA LEU A 69 17.25 -7.68 1.38
C LEU A 69 17.14 -8.35 0.00
N SER A 70 16.58 -7.64 -0.99
CA SER A 70 16.53 -8.07 -2.41
C SER A 70 17.92 -8.33 -2.98
N ASP A 71 18.89 -7.48 -2.66
CA ASP A 71 20.24 -7.61 -3.18
C ASP A 71 20.99 -8.81 -2.55
N ARG A 72 20.66 -9.18 -1.30
CA ARG A 72 21.33 -10.29 -0.59
C ARG A 72 20.74 -11.68 -0.89
N PHE A 73 19.42 -11.79 -1.03
CA PHE A 73 18.73 -13.07 -1.26
C PHE A 73 18.46 -13.38 -2.75
N GLY A 74 18.75 -12.42 -3.63
CA GLY A 74 18.53 -12.53 -5.07
C GLY A 74 17.16 -11.96 -5.49
N ARG A 75 17.11 -11.30 -6.65
CA ARG A 75 15.94 -10.55 -7.13
C ARG A 75 14.68 -11.38 -7.37
N ARG A 76 14.80 -12.66 -7.76
CA ARG A 76 13.64 -13.52 -8.08
C ARG A 76 12.76 -13.89 -6.87
N PRO A 77 13.30 -14.43 -5.77
CA PRO A 77 12.49 -14.80 -4.61
C PRO A 77 11.84 -13.57 -3.95
N VAL A 78 12.54 -12.44 -3.86
CA VAL A 78 11.99 -11.23 -3.23
C VAL A 78 10.82 -10.65 -4.01
N ILE A 79 10.88 -10.64 -5.35
CA ILE A 79 9.75 -10.20 -6.19
C ILE A 79 8.53 -11.11 -6.03
N LEU A 80 8.71 -12.42 -5.89
CA LEU A 80 7.60 -13.36 -5.70
C LEU A 80 6.97 -13.23 -4.31
N VAL A 81 7.77 -13.04 -3.27
CA VAL A 81 7.29 -12.80 -1.91
C VAL A 81 6.56 -11.47 -1.81
N SER A 82 7.11 -10.40 -2.40
CA SER A 82 6.46 -9.08 -2.40
C SER A 82 5.15 -9.11 -3.18
N LEU A 83 5.08 -9.85 -4.29
CA LEU A 83 3.84 -10.05 -5.04
C LEU A 83 2.79 -10.85 -4.24
N GLY A 84 3.22 -11.89 -3.52
CA GLY A 84 2.35 -12.65 -2.64
C GLY A 84 1.79 -11.79 -1.50
N LEU A 85 2.65 -10.99 -0.84
CA LEU A 85 2.21 -10.03 0.18
C LEU A 85 1.27 -8.97 -0.41
N ALA A 86 1.60 -8.40 -1.58
CA ALA A 86 0.79 -7.38 -2.23
C ALA A 86 -0.61 -7.88 -2.62
N ALA A 87 -0.78 -9.19 -2.86
CA ALA A 87 -2.09 -9.80 -3.07
C ALA A 87 -2.81 -10.10 -1.74
N LEU A 88 -2.10 -10.59 -0.73
CA LEU A 88 -2.69 -11.02 0.54
C LEU A 88 -3.13 -9.85 1.42
N VAL A 89 -2.35 -8.77 1.49
CA VAL A 89 -2.61 -7.64 2.40
C VAL A 89 -3.95 -6.93 2.09
N PRO A 90 -4.27 -6.57 0.83
CA PRO A 90 -5.56 -5.97 0.50
C PRO A 90 -6.74 -6.92 0.72
N ILE A 91 -6.55 -8.23 0.49
CA ILE A 91 -7.59 -9.24 0.75
C ILE A 91 -7.85 -9.34 2.25
N ALA A 92 -6.81 -9.46 3.07
CA ALA A 92 -6.93 -9.49 4.53
C ALA A 92 -7.59 -8.21 5.06
N PHE A 93 -7.25 -7.06 4.48
CA PHE A 93 -7.85 -5.78 4.82
C PHE A 93 -9.33 -5.68 4.39
N GLY A 94 -9.68 -6.16 3.20
CA GLY A 94 -11.07 -6.20 2.72
C GLY A 94 -11.96 -7.19 3.48
N MET A 95 -11.36 -8.28 4.00
CA MET A 95 -12.05 -9.21 4.91
C MET A 95 -12.20 -8.65 6.33
N SER A 96 -11.43 -7.61 6.68
CA SER A 96 -11.52 -6.93 7.97
C SER A 96 -12.71 -5.97 7.99
N GLN A 97 -13.93 -6.51 8.14
CA GLN A 97 -15.17 -5.74 8.39
C GLN A 97 -15.22 -5.12 9.81
N SER A 98 -14.14 -5.22 10.59
CA SER A 98 -14.03 -4.60 11.90
C SER A 98 -12.56 -4.42 12.24
N PHE A 99 -12.08 -3.18 12.32
CA PHE A 99 -10.82 -2.92 12.99
C PHE A 99 -11.13 -2.73 14.48
N VAL A 100 -10.66 -3.68 15.29
CA VAL A 100 -10.67 -3.58 16.75
C VAL A 100 -9.92 -2.30 17.12
N MET A 101 -10.65 -1.39 17.74
CA MET A 101 -10.12 -0.33 18.58
C MET A 101 -9.91 -0.87 19.99
#